data_AF-A0A0R3PIC5-F1
#
_entry.id   AF-A0A0R3PIC5-F1
#
_cell.length_a   1.000
_cell.length_b   1.000
_cell.length_c   1.000
_cell.angle_alpha   90.00
_cell.angle_beta   90.00
_cell.angle_gamma   90.00
#
_symmetry.space_group_name_H-M   'P 1'
#
loop_
_entity.id
_entity.type
_entity.pdbx_description
1 polymer ?
#
loop_
_entity_poly.entity_id
_entity_poly.type
_entity_poly.pdbx_seq_one_letter_code
_entity_poly.pdbx_strand_id
1 'polypeptide(L)' 'MFISDTATTAMMVPIGQSVVSQLVASYSSHQENRSQNSLDCKCVSTALVLCISIAANIGGTGMLTGTPSNLVMLGQLEE' A
#
# COMPACT_ATOMS: atom_id res chain seq x y z
N MET A 1 15.52 0.11 1.61
CA MET A 1 15.05 1.08 0.60
C MET A 1 15.75 2.39 0.94
N PHE A 2 16.17 3.22 -0.03
CA PHE A 2 16.76 4.54 0.33
C PHE A 2 15.71 5.53 0.87
N ILE A 3 14.43 5.21 0.67
CA ILE A 3 13.25 5.97 1.12
C ILE A 3 12.61 5.19 2.27
N SER A 4 12.12 5.88 3.29
CA SER A 4 11.44 5.28 4.45
C SER A 4 10.08 4.67 4.06
N ASP A 5 9.65 3.60 4.72
CA ASP A 5 8.36 2.95 4.50
C ASP A 5 7.18 3.95 4.59
N THR A 6 7.27 4.92 5.51
CA THR A 6 6.26 5.99 5.65
C THR A 6 6.21 6.89 4.41
N ALA A 7 7.36 7.23 3.84
CA ALA A 7 7.44 8.02 2.62
C ALA A 7 6.95 7.24 1.39
N THR A 8 7.23 5.93 1.34
CA THR A 8 6.71 5.05 0.28
C THR A 8 5.19 4.90 0.37
N THR A 9 4.62 4.67 1.54
CA THR A 9 3.16 4.65 1.72
C THR A 9 2.53 5.99 1.35
N ALA A 10 3.11 7.11 1.78
CA ALA A 10 2.60 8.45 1.45
C ALA A 10 2.57 8.73 -0.06
N MET A 11 3.53 8.19 -0.83
CA MET A 11 3.53 8.29 -2.29
C MET A 11 2.58 7.30 -2.97
N MET A 12 2.46 6.09 -2.44
CA MET A 12 1.69 5.00 -3.06
C MET A 12 0.18 5.13 -2.82
N VAL A 13 -0.24 5.68 -1.67
CA VAL A 13 -1.66 5.90 -1.32
C VAL A 13 -2.41 6.75 -2.36
N PRO A 14 -1.95 7.95 -2.77
CA PRO A 14 -2.65 8.75 -3.79
C PRO A 14 -2.68 8.07 -5.17
N ILE A 15 -1.67 7.27 -5.51
CA ILE A 15 -1.66 6.46 -6.74
C ILE A 15 -2.77 5.40 -6.67
N GLY A 16 -2.86 4.68 -5.55
CA GLY A 16 -3.92 3.70 -5.31
C GLY A 16 -5.32 4.31 -5.38
N GLN A 17 -5.51 5.50 -4.81
CA GLN A 17 -6.79 6.22 -4.90
C GLN A 17 -7.16 6.58 -6.35
N SER A 18 -6.18 7.00 -7.15
CA SER A 18 -6.39 7.30 -8.57
C SER A 18 -6.84 6.06 -9.35
N VAL A 19 -6.21 4.91 -9.10
CA VAL A 19 -6.57 3.62 -9.71
C VAL A 19 -7.99 3.23 -9.30
N VAL A 20 -8.35 3.31 -8.02
CA VAL A 20 -9.71 3.00 -7.55
C VAL A 20 -10.72 3.94 -8.22
N SER A 21 -10.44 5.25 -8.27
CA SER A 21 -11.34 6.22 -8.90
C SER A 21 -11.59 5.89 -10.38
N GLN A 22 -10.57 5.46 -11.11
CA GLN A 22 -10.71 5.06 -12.51
C GLN A 22 -11.49 3.74 -12.65
N LEU A 23 -11.26 2.79 -11.73
CA LEU A 23 -12.00 1.52 -11.67
C LEU A 23 -13.50 1.76 -11.43
N VAL A 24 -13.85 2.63 -10.48
CA VAL A 24 -15.24 3.02 -10.20
C VAL A 24 -15.87 3.73 -11.41
N ALA A 25 -15.12 4.61 -12.08
CA ALA A 25 -15.59 5.27 -13.29
C ALA A 25 -15.88 4.27 -14.42
N SER A 26 -15.01 3.28 -14.63
CA SER A 26 -15.19 2.22 -15.65
C SER A 26 -16.31 1.22 -15.31
N TYR A 27 -16.57 0.95 -14.04
CA TYR A 27 -17.70 0.09 -13.64
C TYR A 27 -19.06 0.79 -13.73
N SER A 28 -19.08 2.12 -13.58
CA SER A 28 -20.32 2.91 -13.66
C SER A 28 -20.98 2.88 -15.06
N SER A 29 -20.24 2.49 -16.10
CA SER A 29 -20.78 2.25 -17.45
C SER A 29 -21.54 0.92 -17.64
N HIS A 30 -21.51 -0.02 -16.67
CA HIS A 30 -22.27 -1.29 -16.70
C HIS A 30 -23.33 -1.31 -15.59
N GLN A 31 -24.31 -0.41 -15.74
CA GLN A 31 -25.32 -0.04 -14.75
C GLN A 31 -26.41 -1.12 -14.56
N GLU A 32 -26.30 -1.95 -13.51
CA GLU A 32 -27.47 -2.65 -12.94
C GLU A 32 -27.48 -2.79 -11.39
N ASN A 33 -26.33 -2.73 -10.69
CA ASN A 33 -26.26 -2.99 -9.23
C ASN A 33 -25.71 -1.81 -8.39
N ARG A 34 -26.51 -0.76 -8.20
CA ARG A 34 -26.07 0.52 -7.59
C ARG A 34 -25.86 0.49 -6.06
N SER A 35 -26.54 -0.42 -5.34
CA SER A 35 -26.53 -0.46 -3.87
C SER A 35 -25.41 -1.33 -3.27
N GLN A 36 -25.07 -2.46 -3.89
CA GLN A 36 -23.93 -3.30 -3.48
C GLN A 36 -22.58 -2.62 -3.76
N ASN A 37 -22.49 -1.94 -4.92
CA ASN A 37 -21.25 -1.40 -5.45
C ASN A 37 -20.63 -0.28 -4.58
N SER A 38 -21.45 0.48 -3.85
CA SER A 38 -20.95 1.53 -2.95
C SER A 38 -20.19 0.97 -1.73
N LEU A 39 -20.54 -0.25 -1.29
CA LEU A 39 -19.79 -0.96 -0.24
C LEU A 39 -18.55 -1.63 -0.84
N ASP A 40 -18.66 -2.26 -2.01
CA ASP A 40 -17.51 -2.90 -2.67
C ASP A 40 -16.41 -1.90 -3.01
N CYS A 41 -16.73 -0.70 -3.50
CA CYS A 41 -15.73 0.33 -3.78
C CYS A 41 -15.00 0.82 -2.52
N LYS A 42 -15.69 0.87 -1.37
CA LYS A 42 -15.10 1.19 -0.06
C LYS A 42 -14.22 0.05 0.46
N CYS A 43 -14.67 -1.20 0.30
CA CYS A 43 -13.88 -2.38 0.62
C CYS A 43 -12.61 -2.44 -0.22
N VAL A 44 -12.70 -2.22 -1.54
CA VAL A 44 -11.55 -2.20 -2.46
C VAL A 44 -10.56 -1.11 -2.08
N SER A 45 -11.01 0.14 -1.88
CA SER A 45 -10.11 1.23 -1.47
C SER A 45 -9.43 0.96 -0.12
N THR A 46 -10.18 0.46 0.86
CA THR A 46 -9.63 0.11 2.19
C THR A 46 -8.64 -1.06 2.09
N ALA A 47 -8.98 -2.11 1.37
CA ALA A 47 -8.12 -3.27 1.15
C ALA A 47 -6.84 -2.89 0.41
N LEU A 48 -6.93 -2.01 -0.59
CA LEU A 48 -5.78 -1.57 -1.38
C LEU A 48 -4.82 -0.73 -0.52
N VAL A 49 -5.34 0.17 0.33
CA VAL A 49 -4.51 0.92 1.31
C VAL A 49 -3.87 -0.02 2.34
N LEU A 50 -4.60 -1.03 2.82
CA LEU A 50 -4.06 -2.04 3.73
C LEU A 50 -2.92 -2.83 3.08
N CYS A 51 -3.12 -3.29 1.84
CA CYS A 51 -2.10 -3.99 1.05
C CYS A 51 -0.86 -3.13 0.82
N ILE A 52 -1.03 -1.85 0.48
CA ILE A 52 0.09 -0.90 0.33
C ILE A 52 0.88 -0.80 1.65
N SER A 53 0.20 -0.74 2.79
CA SER A 53 0.83 -0.61 4.10
C SER A 53 1.62 -1.87 4.48
N ILE A 54 1.05 -3.06 4.23
CA ILE A 54 1.75 -4.34 4.46
C ILE A 54 2.93 -4.51 3.50
N ALA A 55 2.75 -4.19 2.22
CA ALA A 55 3.81 -4.29 1.23
C ALA A 55 4.98 -3.34 1.53
N ALA A 56 4.69 -2.11 1.99
CA ALA A 56 5.71 -1.16 2.42
C ALA A 56 6.53 -1.72 3.61
N ASN A 57 5.86 -2.29 4.61
CA ASN A 57 6.54 -2.89 5.77
C ASN A 57 7.42 -4.11 5.39
N ILE A 58 6.90 -5.02 4.55
CA ILE A 58 7.70 -6.18 4.08
C ILE A 58 8.88 -5.70 3.22
N GLY A 59 8.68 -4.71 2.34
CA GLY A 59 9.73 -4.11 1.54
C GLY A 59 10.85 -3.46 2.38
N GLY A 60 10.50 -2.86 3.51
CA GLY A 60 11.45 -2.32 4.50
C GLY A 60 12.28 -3.42 5.17
N THR A 61 11.65 -4.52 5.59
CA THR A 61 12.37 -5.65 6.20
C THR A 61 13.34 -6.37 5.24
N GLY A 62 13.08 -6.33 3.93
CA GLY A 62 13.90 -6.98 2.91
C GLY A 62 15.21 -6.25 2.55
N MET A 63 15.42 -5.01 3.02
CA MET A 63 16.67 -4.27 2.79
C MET A 63 17.43 -4.01 4.09
N LEU A 64 18.77 -4.04 4.00
CA LEU A 64 19.68 -3.80 5.13
C LEU A 64 19.41 -2.46 5.84
N THR A 65 19.10 -1.39 5.11
CA THR A 65 18.79 -0.05 5.67
C THR A 65 17.30 0.23 5.88
N GLY A 66 16.42 -0.75 5.67
CA GLY A 66 14.98 -0.50 5.69
C GLY A 66 14.35 -0.50 7.09
N THR A 67 14.91 -1.25 8.05
CA THR A 67 14.43 -1.25 9.45
C THR A 67 15.58 -1.13 10.44
N PRO A 68 15.39 -0.45 11.59
CA PRO A 68 16.44 -0.31 12.61
C PRO A 68 16.91 -1.67 13.15
N SER A 69 16.02 -2.67 13.20
CA SER A 69 16.36 -4.04 13.61
C SER A 69 17.40 -4.70 12.70
N ASN A 70 17.31 -4.52 11.37
CA ASN A 70 18.33 -5.02 10.44
C ASN A 70 19.70 -4.35 10.67
N LEU A 71 19.73 -3.06 11.00
CA LEU A 71 20.95 -2.32 11.32
C LEU A 71 21.61 -2.79 12.62
N VAL A 72 20.81 -3.02 13.65
CA VAL A 72 21.30 -3.53 14.94
C VAL A 72 21.87 -4.94 14.76
N MET A 73 21.21 -5.81 13.99
CA MET A 73 21.70 -7.15 13.70
C MET A 73 23.01 -7.13 12.89
N LEU A 74 23.14 -6.23 11.91
CA LEU A 74 24.40 -5.97 11.22
C LEU A 74 25.51 -5.56 12.19
N GLY A 75 25.22 -4.64 13.10
CA GLY A 75 26.18 -4.19 14.12
C GLY A 75 26.59 -5.26 15.13
N GLN A 76 25.78 -6.32 15.31
CA GLN A 76 26.12 -7.49 16.14
C GLN A 76 26.87 -8.59 15.37
N LEU A 77 26.87 -8.55 14.03
CA LEU A 77 27.64 -9.45 13.17
C LEU A 77 29.02 -8.89 12.80
N GLU A 78 29.18 -7.58 12.89
CA GLU A 78 30.44 -6.87 12.64
C GLU A 78 31.34 -6.80 13.88
N GLU A 79 30.83 -7.23 15.05
CA GLU A 79 31.59 -7.52 16.28
C GLU A 79 31.94 -9.02 16.35
#